data_AF-A0A449AJ72-F1
#
_entry.id   AF-A0A449AJ72-F1
#
_cell.length_a   1.000
_cell.length_b   1.000
_cell.length_c   1.000
_cell.angle_alpha   90.00
_cell.angle_beta   90.00
_cell.angle_gamma   90.00
#
_symmetry.space_group_name_H-M   'P 1'
#
loop_
_entity.id
_entity.type
_entity.pdbx_description
1 polymer ?
#
loop_
_entity_poly.entity_id
_entity_poly.type
_entity_poly.pdbx_seq_one_letter_code
_entity_poly.pdbx_strand_id
1 'polypeptide(L)'
;MSKYKKIFSGLGLLSISTLVGASVVACANKKPKPSDSSTEGIDQNNNQGNSSKPKDGENTPGNPTPEAPKTPEKTPQQGDGSSNENSGNTNETDKKDKPGEGMKKEPEKDKKNEGGKQNNNGENSNEMTPKVTVEAKSMELTKYVDEKFKYPANIESSNETKTYLKSKVTEIKDQNVADEEKLKQLDELKKTFIEYSSKIEKYSKILEIGFKLDASFPEDKKNGLNNRLSKLFSNDPEKKYTEEELIWQIYETIRPKGFEAKVNKYGIIPQEKREEFIKKSGIDAIQADKKTTHGLNVDQLQEKINKMVETIILVAKKAADLNADKILDGMDKKPTELIEKIKSFIMKATTITEVDDIIAKIKEVVTKVKDIIKNANGKEAKLKKKINDLKADSLDQIKTELDKIKAESTKKMS
;
A
#
# COMPACT_ATOMS: atom_id res chain seq x y z
N MET A 1 -8.75 26.02 26.99
CA MET A 1 -8.75 24.82 27.87
C MET A 1 -7.95 23.73 27.19
N SER A 2 -7.20 22.92 27.95
CA SER A 2 -6.26 21.92 27.41
C SER A 2 -6.81 20.49 27.48
N LYS A 3 -6.19 19.60 26.69
CA LYS A 3 -6.28 18.12 26.69
C LYS A 3 -7.45 17.52 25.89
N TYR A 4 -7.13 16.96 24.72
CA TYR A 4 -7.22 15.51 24.53
C TYR A 4 -5.93 15.02 23.84
N LYS A 5 -5.44 13.84 24.25
CA LYS A 5 -4.07 13.36 24.03
C LYS A 5 -4.07 12.18 23.07
N LYS A 6 -3.13 12.15 22.12
CA LYS A 6 -2.96 11.06 21.14
C LYS A 6 -2.72 9.70 21.84
N ILE A 7 -3.53 8.70 21.49
CA ILE A 7 -3.34 7.25 21.67
C ILE A 7 -4.14 6.63 20.48
N PHE A 8 -3.67 5.69 19.66
CA PHE A 8 -2.60 4.71 19.80
C PHE A 8 -1.59 4.74 18.64
N SER A 9 -0.33 4.49 18.98
CA SER A 9 0.70 3.99 18.07
C SER A 9 1.24 2.69 18.66
N GLY A 10 1.15 1.58 17.91
CA GLY A 10 1.71 0.29 18.31
C GLY A 10 0.66 -0.74 18.72
N LEU A 11 0.30 -1.61 17.78
CA LEU A 11 -0.05 -2.99 18.08
C LEU A 11 0.68 -3.86 17.07
N GLY A 12 1.76 -4.50 17.51
CA GLY A 12 2.54 -5.42 16.66
C GLY A 12 1.72 -6.67 16.37
N LEU A 13 1.59 -7.03 15.09
CA LEU A 13 0.95 -8.27 14.67
C LEU A 13 1.81 -9.46 15.15
N LEU A 14 1.39 -10.12 16.22
CA LEU A 14 1.94 -11.41 16.62
C LEU A 14 1.53 -12.47 15.58
N SER A 15 2.49 -12.93 14.80
CA SER A 15 2.32 -14.03 13.85
C SER A 15 2.13 -15.36 14.59
N ILE A 16 0.89 -15.82 14.75
CA ILE A 16 0.59 -17.18 15.22
C ILE A 16 0.44 -18.10 14.00
N SER A 17 1.53 -18.75 13.62
CA SER A 17 1.56 -19.75 12.54
C SER A 17 1.05 -21.10 13.06
N THR A 18 -0.25 -21.38 12.93
CA THR A 18 -0.81 -22.71 13.23
C THR A 18 -0.55 -23.68 12.06
N LEU A 19 0.47 -24.52 12.22
CA LEU A 19 0.82 -25.58 11.30
C LEU A 19 -0.17 -26.75 11.40
N VAL A 20 -1.09 -26.89 10.43
CA VAL A 20 -1.96 -28.08 10.31
C VAL A 20 -1.27 -29.11 9.41
N GLY A 21 -0.73 -30.17 10.02
CA GLY A 21 -0.11 -31.27 9.30
C GLY A 21 -1.15 -32.18 8.64
N ALA A 22 -1.05 -32.39 7.33
CA ALA A 22 -1.83 -33.38 6.60
C ALA A 22 -1.09 -34.72 6.58
N SER A 23 -1.53 -35.68 7.40
CA SER A 23 -1.05 -37.06 7.36
C SER A 23 -1.60 -37.78 6.13
N VAL A 24 -0.77 -38.00 5.11
CA VAL A 24 -1.11 -38.86 3.97
C VAL A 24 -0.55 -40.26 4.22
N VAL A 25 -1.44 -41.24 4.43
CA VAL A 25 -1.05 -42.65 4.57
C VAL A 25 -0.70 -43.21 3.20
N ALA A 26 0.54 -43.62 3.02
CA ALA A 26 0.99 -44.31 1.82
C ALA A 26 0.83 -45.83 1.97
N CYS A 27 0.00 -46.45 1.13
CA CYS A 27 0.05 -47.88 0.87
C CYS A 27 0.57 -48.12 -0.55
N ALA A 28 1.80 -48.62 -0.65
CA ALA A 28 2.37 -49.08 -1.91
C ALA A 28 2.31 -50.61 -1.98
N ASN A 29 2.00 -51.18 -3.16
CA ASN A 29 2.71 -52.36 -3.67
C ASN A 29 2.39 -52.71 -5.15
N LYS A 30 3.49 -52.74 -5.93
CA LYS A 30 3.85 -53.69 -7.02
C LYS A 30 3.10 -53.76 -8.38
N LYS A 31 3.92 -53.45 -9.41
CA LYS A 31 3.87 -53.69 -10.89
C LYS A 31 3.86 -55.22 -11.28
N PRO A 32 3.91 -55.70 -12.57
CA PRO A 32 4.24 -55.01 -13.87
C PRO A 32 3.61 -55.47 -15.24
N LYS A 33 3.70 -54.57 -16.26
CA LYS A 33 4.01 -54.80 -17.73
C LYS A 33 3.00 -55.57 -18.65
N PRO A 34 3.17 -55.59 -20.01
CA PRO A 34 3.51 -54.51 -20.99
C PRO A 34 2.71 -54.60 -22.34
N SER A 35 3.07 -53.75 -23.34
CA SER A 35 2.73 -53.71 -24.82
C SER A 35 1.95 -52.46 -25.26
N ASP A 36 2.09 -51.89 -26.48
CA ASP A 36 3.15 -51.99 -27.51
C ASP A 36 3.07 -50.79 -28.49
N SER A 37 4.22 -50.42 -29.11
CA SER A 37 4.33 -49.55 -30.32
C SER A 37 3.80 -48.09 -30.23
N SER A 38 4.17 -47.11 -31.05
CA SER A 38 5.24 -46.92 -32.07
C SER A 38 5.38 -45.39 -32.26
N THR A 39 6.56 -44.78 -32.10
CA THR A 39 7.51 -44.43 -33.18
C THR A 39 7.30 -43.03 -33.77
N GLU A 40 8.37 -42.21 -33.72
CA GLU A 40 8.59 -40.93 -34.44
C GLU A 40 7.62 -39.75 -34.16
N GLY A 41 8.02 -38.49 -34.28
CA GLY A 41 9.32 -37.91 -34.61
C GLY A 41 9.43 -36.45 -34.13
N ILE A 42 10.64 -35.91 -34.08
CA ILE A 42 10.94 -34.53 -33.66
C ILE A 42 10.68 -33.58 -34.84
N ASP A 43 10.05 -32.41 -34.62
CA ASP A 43 10.64 -31.19 -35.19
C ASP A 43 10.25 -29.89 -34.47
N GLN A 44 11.22 -28.97 -34.44
CA GLN A 44 11.05 -27.57 -34.08
C GLN A 44 11.01 -26.75 -35.38
N ASN A 45 10.07 -25.81 -35.57
CA ASN A 45 10.45 -24.45 -35.98
C ASN A 45 9.31 -23.41 -35.93
N ASN A 46 9.66 -22.29 -35.31
CA ASN A 46 9.28 -20.90 -35.57
C ASN A 46 8.48 -20.56 -36.86
N ASN A 47 7.47 -19.68 -36.76
CA ASN A 47 7.54 -18.24 -37.17
C ASN A 47 6.20 -17.65 -37.69
N GLN A 48 6.14 -16.31 -37.70
CA GLN A 48 5.18 -15.41 -38.38
C GLN A 48 3.73 -15.36 -37.88
N GLY A 49 3.35 -14.19 -37.33
CA GLY A 49 1.96 -13.78 -37.22
C GLY A 49 1.47 -13.05 -38.47
N ASN A 50 0.22 -12.59 -38.47
CA ASN A 50 -0.22 -11.59 -39.43
C ASN A 50 -1.16 -10.55 -38.79
N SER A 51 -1.05 -9.32 -39.28
CA SER A 51 -1.91 -8.18 -38.96
C SER A 51 -3.10 -8.15 -39.91
N SER A 52 -4.27 -7.72 -39.42
CA SER A 52 -5.41 -7.39 -40.27
C SER A 52 -6.00 -6.05 -39.88
N LYS A 53 -5.74 -5.04 -40.73
CA LYS A 53 -6.37 -3.73 -40.70
C LYS A 53 -7.80 -3.85 -41.30
N PRO A 54 -8.83 -3.18 -40.74
CA PRO A 54 -10.20 -3.30 -41.23
C PRO A 54 -10.42 -2.61 -42.58
N LYS A 55 -11.50 -3.01 -43.27
CA LYS A 55 -11.99 -2.38 -44.51
C LYS A 55 -12.83 -1.14 -44.20
N ASP A 56 -12.70 -0.12 -45.05
CA ASP A 56 -13.63 1.01 -45.12
C ASP A 56 -15.00 0.60 -45.69
N GLY A 57 -16.04 1.34 -45.33
CA GLY A 57 -17.41 1.16 -45.81
C GLY A 57 -18.35 2.21 -45.22
N GLU A 58 -18.78 3.14 -46.08
CA GLU A 58 -19.69 4.26 -45.81
C GLU A 58 -20.89 3.96 -44.90
N ASN A 59 -21.27 4.93 -44.06
CA ASN A 59 -22.56 5.65 -44.17
C ASN A 59 -22.72 6.70 -43.05
N THR A 60 -22.95 7.96 -43.44
CA THR A 60 -23.52 9.04 -42.61
C THR A 60 -24.67 9.65 -43.39
N PRO A 61 -25.79 10.05 -42.75
CA PRO A 61 -25.86 11.44 -42.27
C PRO A 61 -26.69 11.63 -40.98
N GLY A 62 -26.45 12.73 -40.25
CA GLY A 62 -27.30 13.12 -39.13
C GLY A 62 -26.66 14.04 -38.09
N ASN A 63 -26.32 15.28 -38.48
CA ASN A 63 -25.90 16.33 -37.54
C ASN A 63 -26.81 17.55 -37.67
N PRO A 64 -27.46 18.02 -36.58
CA PRO A 64 -27.92 19.39 -36.46
C PRO A 64 -26.94 20.22 -35.61
N THR A 65 -26.50 21.32 -36.20
CA THR A 65 -25.61 22.35 -35.63
C THR A 65 -26.08 22.90 -34.28
N PRO A 66 -25.19 23.17 -33.31
CA PRO A 66 -25.52 23.97 -32.12
C PRO A 66 -25.61 25.46 -32.48
N GLU A 67 -26.75 26.09 -32.19
CA GLU A 67 -26.88 27.55 -32.26
C GLU A 67 -26.22 28.25 -31.06
N ALA A 68 -25.42 29.27 -31.35
CA ALA A 68 -25.15 30.42 -30.50
C ALA A 68 -25.17 31.64 -31.44
N PRO A 69 -25.77 32.78 -31.05
CA PRO A 69 -25.22 33.56 -29.94
C PRO A 69 -26.26 34.36 -29.11
N LYS A 70 -25.79 34.92 -27.97
CA LYS A 70 -26.11 36.30 -27.54
C LYS A 70 -25.26 36.72 -26.34
N THR A 71 -24.28 37.58 -26.59
CA THR A 71 -23.71 38.50 -25.61
C THR A 71 -24.77 39.55 -25.21
N PRO A 72 -24.64 40.16 -24.04
CA PRO A 72 -24.62 41.61 -24.01
C PRO A 72 -23.35 42.14 -23.32
N GLU A 73 -22.71 43.12 -23.94
CA GLU A 73 -21.75 43.99 -23.26
C GLU A 73 -22.45 44.83 -22.19
N LYS A 74 -21.77 45.03 -21.05
CA LYS A 74 -21.63 46.35 -20.40
C LYS A 74 -20.65 46.31 -19.24
N THR A 75 -19.46 46.85 -19.48
CA THR A 75 -18.75 47.71 -18.51
C THR A 75 -19.05 49.16 -18.93
N PRO A 76 -18.97 50.17 -18.03
CA PRO A 76 -17.66 50.78 -17.79
C PRO A 76 -17.39 51.34 -16.37
N GLN A 77 -16.10 51.44 -16.03
CA GLN A 77 -15.46 52.52 -15.22
C GLN A 77 -15.83 52.70 -13.73
N GLN A 78 -14.99 53.29 -12.85
CA GLN A 78 -13.52 53.58 -12.81
C GLN A 78 -13.15 54.11 -11.40
N GLY A 79 -11.85 54.12 -11.03
CA GLY A 79 -11.31 54.63 -9.75
C GLY A 79 -10.20 53.68 -9.26
N ASP A 80 -8.89 53.83 -9.55
CA ASP A 80 -7.95 54.97 -9.65
C ASP A 80 -7.49 55.59 -8.31
N GLY A 81 -6.15 55.65 -8.13
CA GLY A 81 -5.40 56.04 -6.92
C GLY A 81 -4.54 54.87 -6.37
N SER A 82 -3.21 54.73 -6.56
CA SER A 82 -2.09 55.70 -6.56
C SER A 82 -1.95 56.41 -5.19
N SER A 83 -0.83 56.47 -4.46
CA SER A 83 0.60 56.06 -4.61
C SER A 83 1.25 55.91 -3.18
N ASN A 84 2.55 55.70 -2.87
CA ASN A 84 3.81 55.63 -3.64
C ASN A 84 4.96 54.88 -2.88
N GLU A 85 6.19 54.87 -3.47
CA GLU A 85 7.58 54.96 -2.91
C GLU A 85 7.88 54.93 -1.38
N ASN A 86 9.09 54.61 -0.86
CA ASN A 86 10.36 53.97 -1.28
C ASN A 86 11.34 53.92 -0.05
N SER A 87 12.58 53.43 -0.21
CA SER A 87 13.73 53.46 0.73
C SER A 87 13.69 52.43 1.87
N GLY A 88 14.71 51.61 2.15
CA GLY A 88 16.10 51.58 1.67
C GLY A 88 17.03 52.32 2.64
N ASN A 89 17.92 51.58 3.34
CA ASN A 89 19.15 52.13 3.90
C ASN A 89 20.14 51.02 4.35
N THR A 90 21.23 50.89 3.60
CA THR A 90 22.54 50.39 4.08
C THR A 90 23.34 51.56 4.64
N ASN A 91 24.23 51.34 5.61
CA ASN A 91 25.33 52.27 5.92
C ASN A 91 26.53 51.55 6.59
N GLU A 92 27.58 51.31 5.81
CA GLU A 92 28.95 51.68 6.22
C GLU A 92 29.09 53.20 5.92
N THR A 93 30.02 54.02 6.45
CA THR A 93 31.42 53.80 6.84
C THR A 93 31.92 54.91 7.80
N ASP A 94 33.17 54.76 8.30
CA ASP A 94 34.16 55.83 8.59
C ASP A 94 34.04 56.82 9.78
N LYS A 95 34.87 56.58 10.82
CA LYS A 95 36.14 57.31 11.13
C LYS A 95 36.75 56.80 12.45
N LYS A 96 37.93 56.18 12.46
CA LYS A 96 39.28 56.79 12.66
C LYS A 96 39.43 57.59 13.96
N ASP A 97 40.18 57.02 14.91
CA ASP A 97 41.36 57.65 15.54
C ASP A 97 42.30 56.61 16.19
N LYS A 98 43.56 57.02 16.42
CA LYS A 98 44.76 56.27 16.89
C LYS A 98 45.74 57.31 17.51
N PRO A 99 46.88 56.97 18.16
CA PRO A 99 47.38 55.70 18.73
C PRO A 99 47.98 55.87 20.17
N GLY A 100 48.75 54.89 20.68
CA GLY A 100 49.65 54.98 21.85
C GLY A 100 49.79 53.63 22.57
N GLU A 101 50.78 52.79 22.27
CA GLU A 101 52.17 52.76 22.78
C GLU A 101 52.33 52.39 24.27
N GLY A 102 53.16 51.38 24.57
CA GLY A 102 53.43 50.92 25.95
C GLY A 102 54.16 49.56 26.05
N MET A 103 55.44 49.50 25.66
CA MET A 103 56.29 48.31 25.86
C MET A 103 56.66 48.05 27.33
N LYS A 104 56.92 46.78 27.70
CA LYS A 104 58.27 46.29 28.11
C LYS A 104 58.34 44.78 28.43
N LYS A 105 59.55 44.21 28.29
CA LYS A 105 59.92 42.79 28.53
C LYS A 105 60.78 42.65 29.80
N GLU A 106 60.92 41.38 30.24
CA GLU A 106 62.13 40.77 30.84
C GLU A 106 62.57 41.23 32.26
N PRO A 107 63.23 40.35 33.05
CA PRO A 107 64.61 39.91 32.76
C PRO A 107 64.91 38.39 32.86
N GLU A 108 65.97 37.98 32.15
CA GLU A 108 66.67 36.70 32.28
C GLU A 108 67.48 36.57 33.58
N LYS A 109 67.89 35.34 33.91
CA LYS A 109 69.26 35.06 34.41
C LYS A 109 69.67 33.58 34.26
N ASP A 110 70.77 33.35 33.56
CA ASP A 110 71.44 32.05 33.43
C ASP A 110 72.04 31.50 34.73
N LYS A 111 72.16 30.16 34.82
CA LYS A 111 73.46 29.48 34.99
C LYS A 111 73.44 27.94 34.82
N LYS A 112 74.37 27.49 33.95
CA LYS A 112 74.88 26.16 33.58
C LYS A 112 74.79 24.95 34.55
N ASN A 113 74.59 23.78 33.92
CA ASN A 113 75.14 22.42 34.13
C ASN A 113 75.18 21.79 35.54
N GLU A 114 74.60 20.59 35.71
CA GLU A 114 75.28 19.27 35.54
C GLU A 114 74.32 18.06 35.80
N GLY A 115 74.50 16.96 35.05
CA GLY A 115 74.24 15.57 35.47
C GLY A 115 72.82 15.05 35.82
N GLY A 116 72.32 14.05 35.08
CA GLY A 116 71.19 13.22 35.53
C GLY A 116 70.60 12.29 34.46
N LYS A 117 70.38 11.00 34.79
CA LYS A 117 69.84 9.95 33.90
C LYS A 117 68.35 9.65 34.18
N GLN A 118 67.66 9.07 33.19
CA GLN A 118 66.40 8.28 33.29
C GLN A 118 65.10 9.06 33.61
N ASN A 119 63.88 8.70 33.17
CA ASN A 119 63.34 7.48 32.52
C ASN A 119 62.14 7.77 31.55
N ASN A 120 61.57 6.72 30.96
CA ASN A 120 60.62 6.63 29.82
C ASN A 120 59.18 7.20 29.95
N ASN A 121 58.50 7.13 28.80
CA ASN A 121 57.04 7.11 28.52
C ASN A 121 56.27 8.43 28.41
N GLY A 122 56.22 8.96 27.19
CA GLY A 122 55.05 9.67 26.66
C GLY A 122 54.34 8.80 25.62
N GLU A 123 53.20 8.19 25.99
CA GLU A 123 52.32 7.56 25.01
C GLU A 123 51.68 8.64 24.15
N ASN A 124 52.06 8.70 22.88
CA ASN A 124 51.38 9.53 21.90
C ASN A 124 50.19 8.75 21.31
N SER A 125 49.14 8.57 22.12
CA SER A 125 47.85 8.03 21.68
C SER A 125 47.08 9.08 20.88
N ASN A 126 47.65 9.47 19.73
CA ASN A 126 46.93 10.22 18.73
C ASN A 126 45.91 9.25 18.11
N GLU A 127 44.69 9.27 18.66
CA GLU A 127 43.58 8.42 18.26
C GLU A 127 43.16 8.81 16.83
N MET A 128 43.84 8.21 15.84
CA MET A 128 43.54 8.39 14.43
C MET A 128 42.14 7.84 14.15
N THR A 129 41.15 8.72 14.26
CA THR A 129 39.84 8.53 13.63
C THR A 129 40.09 8.12 12.17
N PRO A 130 39.61 6.94 11.73
CA PRO A 130 40.00 6.39 10.44
C PRO A 130 39.52 7.33 9.33
N LYS A 131 40.47 7.87 8.55
CA LYS A 131 40.18 8.80 7.44
C LYS A 131 39.26 8.09 6.45
N VAL A 132 38.01 8.56 6.33
CA VAL A 132 37.03 8.00 5.41
C VAL A 132 37.54 8.16 3.97
N THR A 133 37.73 7.04 3.28
CA THR A 133 38.21 7.01 1.90
C THR A 133 37.06 6.96 0.90
N VAL A 134 37.29 7.45 -0.32
CA VAL A 134 36.34 7.33 -1.44
C VAL A 134 35.95 5.88 -1.68
N GLU A 135 36.91 4.95 -1.58
CA GLU A 135 36.68 3.51 -1.77
C GLU A 135 35.72 2.92 -0.74
N ALA A 136 35.99 3.15 0.56
CA ALA A 136 35.16 2.62 1.64
C ALA A 136 33.71 3.13 1.55
N LYS A 137 33.54 4.41 1.21
CA LYS A 137 32.23 5.05 1.06
C LYS A 137 31.48 4.55 -0.18
N SER A 138 32.19 4.33 -1.29
CA SER A 138 31.64 3.74 -2.51
C SER A 138 31.16 2.30 -2.29
N MET A 139 31.92 1.50 -1.53
CA MET A 139 31.50 0.16 -1.09
C MET A 139 30.27 0.21 -0.17
N GLU A 140 30.21 1.17 0.76
CA GLU A 140 29.04 1.38 1.64
C GLU A 140 27.76 1.67 0.84
N LEU A 141 27.82 2.62 -0.11
CA LEU A 141 26.66 2.94 -0.96
C LEU A 141 26.26 1.77 -1.87
N THR A 142 27.23 1.04 -2.43
CA THR A 142 26.97 -0.15 -3.26
C THR A 142 26.22 -1.22 -2.47
N LYS A 143 26.66 -1.49 -1.23
CA LYS A 143 26.00 -2.42 -0.31
C LYS A 143 24.62 -1.92 0.12
N TYR A 144 24.47 -0.61 0.36
CA TYR A 144 23.18 0.02 0.66
C TYR A 144 22.15 -0.23 -0.46
N VAL A 145 22.56 -0.10 -1.74
CA VAL A 145 21.71 -0.39 -2.89
C VAL A 145 21.22 -1.85 -2.86
N ASP A 146 22.10 -2.82 -2.60
CA ASP A 146 21.70 -4.23 -2.53
C ASP A 146 20.75 -4.55 -1.37
N GLU A 147 21.00 -3.98 -0.19
CA GLU A 147 20.26 -4.28 1.04
C GLU A 147 18.90 -3.58 1.14
N LYS A 148 18.77 -2.37 0.58
CA LYS A 148 17.59 -1.49 0.77
C LYS A 148 16.66 -1.46 -0.43
N PHE A 149 17.14 -1.64 -1.66
CA PHE A 149 16.29 -1.68 -2.85
C PHE A 149 15.74 -3.09 -3.05
N LYS A 150 14.89 -3.51 -2.11
CA LYS A 150 14.16 -4.78 -2.13
C LYS A 150 12.75 -4.54 -2.65
N TYR A 151 12.34 -5.34 -3.62
CA TYR A 151 11.03 -5.24 -4.26
C TYR A 151 10.17 -6.46 -3.92
N PRO A 152 8.82 -6.38 -4.01
CA PRO A 152 7.92 -7.47 -3.59
C PRO A 152 8.01 -8.79 -4.37
N ALA A 153 8.87 -8.87 -5.40
CA ALA A 153 9.23 -10.11 -6.09
C ALA A 153 10.67 -10.01 -6.61
N ASN A 154 11.30 -11.16 -6.85
CA ASN A 154 12.64 -11.24 -7.46
C ASN A 154 12.54 -11.07 -8.99
N ILE A 155 12.30 -9.83 -9.44
CA ILE A 155 12.08 -9.49 -10.85
C ILE A 155 13.40 -9.05 -11.48
N GLU A 156 13.73 -9.52 -12.69
CA GLU A 156 14.96 -9.15 -13.41
C GLU A 156 15.16 -7.63 -13.54
N SER A 157 14.07 -6.88 -13.71
CA SER A 157 14.06 -5.42 -13.76
C SER A 157 14.55 -4.73 -12.48
N SER A 158 14.48 -5.39 -11.32
CA SER A 158 15.10 -4.88 -10.09
C SER A 158 16.63 -4.83 -10.20
N ASN A 159 17.23 -5.70 -11.02
CA ASN A 159 18.65 -5.65 -11.30
C ASN A 159 19.02 -4.46 -12.20
N GLU A 160 18.14 -4.02 -13.10
CA GLU A 160 18.36 -2.83 -13.93
C GLU A 160 18.54 -1.57 -13.07
N THR A 161 17.59 -1.31 -12.17
CA THR A 161 17.67 -0.16 -11.23
C THR A 161 18.87 -0.28 -10.31
N LYS A 162 19.12 -1.47 -9.72
CA LYS A 162 20.32 -1.67 -8.88
C LYS A 162 21.62 -1.42 -9.66
N THR A 163 21.70 -1.88 -10.91
CA THR A 163 22.88 -1.68 -11.77
C THR A 163 23.09 -0.20 -12.06
N TYR A 164 22.03 0.55 -12.39
CA TYR A 164 22.12 1.99 -12.63
C TYR A 164 22.52 2.79 -11.36
N LEU A 165 21.91 2.49 -10.20
CA LEU A 165 22.28 3.16 -8.96
C LEU A 165 23.74 2.86 -8.57
N LYS A 166 24.21 1.63 -8.83
CA LYS A 166 25.64 1.28 -8.66
C LYS A 166 26.53 1.99 -9.68
N SER A 167 26.11 2.16 -10.94
CA SER A 167 26.90 2.91 -11.93
C SER A 167 27.11 4.35 -11.48
N LYS A 168 26.10 5.00 -10.87
CA LYS A 168 26.25 6.35 -10.30
C LYS A 168 27.28 6.44 -9.19
N VAL A 169 27.46 5.40 -8.38
CA VAL A 169 28.53 5.33 -7.38
C VAL A 169 29.89 5.20 -8.05
N THR A 170 30.02 4.30 -9.03
CA THR A 170 31.25 4.12 -9.82
C THR A 170 31.65 5.39 -10.59
N GLU A 171 30.68 6.06 -11.23
CA GLU A 171 30.87 7.31 -11.96
C GLU A 171 31.52 8.38 -11.05
N ILE A 172 31.05 8.56 -9.81
CA ILE A 172 31.66 9.52 -8.86
C ILE A 172 33.04 9.06 -8.39
N LYS A 173 33.21 7.76 -8.11
CA LYS A 173 34.51 7.20 -7.70
C LYS A 173 35.59 7.45 -8.76
N ASP A 174 35.26 7.25 -10.03
CA ASP A 174 36.19 7.29 -11.16
C ASP A 174 36.37 8.69 -11.79
N GLN A 175 35.65 9.72 -11.30
CA GLN A 175 35.85 11.11 -11.74
C GLN A 175 37.30 11.59 -11.53
N ASN A 176 37.79 12.44 -12.42
CA ASN A 176 39.10 13.09 -12.28
C ASN A 176 38.99 14.42 -11.49
N VAL A 177 38.59 14.32 -10.22
CA VAL A 177 38.47 15.45 -9.27
C VAL A 177 39.09 15.06 -7.91
N ALA A 178 39.29 16.03 -7.02
CA ALA A 178 39.84 15.80 -5.68
C ALA A 178 38.94 14.88 -4.83
N ASP A 179 39.55 14.06 -3.97
CA ASP A 179 38.85 13.09 -3.13
C ASP A 179 37.84 13.74 -2.17
N GLU A 180 38.13 14.94 -1.67
CA GLU A 180 37.20 15.73 -0.84
C GLU A 180 35.89 16.04 -1.57
N GLU A 181 35.96 16.34 -2.87
CA GLU A 181 34.78 16.63 -3.70
C GLU A 181 34.00 15.33 -4.03
N LYS A 182 34.70 14.23 -4.33
CA LYS A 182 34.07 12.90 -4.47
C LYS A 182 33.32 12.48 -3.20
N LEU A 183 33.94 12.65 -2.04
CA LEU A 183 33.35 12.30 -0.74
C LEU A 183 32.07 13.08 -0.46
N LYS A 184 32.00 14.34 -0.88
CA LYS A 184 30.81 15.20 -0.79
C LYS A 184 29.71 14.75 -1.76
N GLN A 185 30.04 14.50 -3.02
CA GLN A 185 29.09 13.98 -4.01
C GLN A 185 28.51 12.62 -3.58
N LEU A 186 29.33 11.74 -2.97
CA LEU A 186 28.85 10.48 -2.40
C LEU A 186 27.91 10.67 -1.19
N ASP A 187 28.09 11.72 -0.37
CA ASP A 187 27.12 12.05 0.70
C ASP A 187 25.79 12.57 0.15
N GLU A 188 25.83 13.37 -0.92
CA GLU A 188 24.63 13.85 -1.60
C GLU A 188 23.89 12.68 -2.26
N LEU A 189 24.59 11.80 -2.98
CA LEU A 189 24.02 10.57 -3.55
C LEU A 189 23.43 9.64 -2.48
N LYS A 190 24.06 9.51 -1.32
CA LYS A 190 23.55 8.72 -0.19
C LYS A 190 22.21 9.26 0.33
N LYS A 191 22.04 10.59 0.41
CA LYS A 191 20.74 11.21 0.77
C LYS A 191 19.66 10.88 -0.25
N THR A 192 19.98 10.96 -1.55
CA THR A 192 19.07 10.58 -2.64
C THR A 192 18.66 9.10 -2.56
N PHE A 193 19.60 8.18 -2.28
CA PHE A 193 19.29 6.76 -2.13
C PHE A 193 18.41 6.46 -0.91
N ILE A 194 18.55 7.23 0.16
CA ILE A 194 17.66 7.16 1.34
C ILE A 194 16.23 7.60 0.97
N GLU A 195 16.07 8.68 0.21
CA GLU A 195 14.74 9.11 -0.28
C GLU A 195 14.12 8.03 -1.19
N TYR A 196 14.86 7.54 -2.18
CA TYR A 196 14.39 6.57 -3.15
C TYR A 196 13.97 5.25 -2.51
N SER A 197 14.77 4.71 -1.59
CA SER A 197 14.41 3.48 -0.87
C SER A 197 13.20 3.67 0.05
N SER A 198 13.05 4.84 0.69
CA SER A 198 11.85 5.17 1.47
C SER A 198 10.59 5.26 0.60
N LYS A 199 10.68 5.87 -0.59
CA LYS A 199 9.59 5.87 -1.58
C LYS A 199 9.21 4.44 -2.02
N ILE A 200 10.19 3.59 -2.34
CA ILE A 200 9.94 2.18 -2.69
C ILE A 200 9.24 1.42 -1.56
N GLU A 201 9.64 1.64 -0.31
CA GLU A 201 9.00 1.00 0.85
C GLU A 201 7.55 1.46 1.02
N LYS A 202 7.27 2.76 0.86
CA LYS A 202 5.89 3.30 0.86
C LYS A 202 5.05 2.67 -0.25
N TYR A 203 5.50 2.70 -1.51
CA TYR A 203 4.77 2.11 -2.63
C TYR A 203 4.54 0.61 -2.45
N SER A 204 5.52 -0.13 -1.93
CA SER A 204 5.38 -1.57 -1.66
C SER A 204 4.25 -1.86 -0.67
N LYS A 205 4.12 -1.06 0.40
CA LYS A 205 3.02 -1.17 1.38
C LYS A 205 1.67 -0.79 0.77
N ILE A 206 1.61 0.26 -0.05
CA ILE A 206 0.40 0.67 -0.78
C ILE A 206 -0.09 -0.46 -1.72
N LEU A 207 0.84 -1.08 -2.46
CA LEU A 207 0.55 -2.24 -3.32
C LEU A 207 0.07 -3.44 -2.52
N GLU A 208 0.71 -3.76 -1.39
CA GLU A 208 0.29 -4.86 -0.51
C GLU A 208 -1.15 -4.69 -0.01
N ILE A 209 -1.53 -3.48 0.42
CA ILE A 209 -2.91 -3.16 0.82
C ILE A 209 -3.85 -3.28 -0.38
N GLY A 210 -3.48 -2.70 -1.53
CA GLY A 210 -4.25 -2.73 -2.78
C GLY A 210 -4.56 -4.14 -3.29
N PHE A 211 -3.58 -5.03 -3.24
CA PHE A 211 -3.73 -6.43 -3.66
C PHE A 211 -4.56 -7.25 -2.67
N LYS A 212 -4.65 -6.83 -1.41
CA LYS A 212 -5.47 -7.47 -0.36
C LYS A 212 -6.92 -7.00 -0.33
N LEU A 213 -7.29 -5.96 -1.10
CA LEU A 213 -8.70 -5.52 -1.21
C LEU A 213 -9.60 -6.63 -1.75
N ASP A 214 -9.09 -7.43 -2.70
CA ASP A 214 -9.78 -8.61 -3.22
C ASP A 214 -8.81 -9.80 -3.34
N ALA A 215 -9.16 -10.94 -2.73
CA ALA A 215 -8.39 -12.18 -2.86
C ALA A 215 -8.26 -12.68 -4.32
N SER A 216 -9.15 -12.28 -5.23
CA SER A 216 -9.02 -12.57 -6.67
C SER A 216 -8.37 -11.44 -7.48
N PHE A 217 -7.55 -10.59 -6.86
CA PHE A 217 -6.80 -9.55 -7.58
C PHE A 217 -5.89 -10.19 -8.65
N PRO A 218 -5.97 -9.79 -9.94
CA PRO A 218 -5.27 -10.48 -11.02
C PRO A 218 -3.74 -10.44 -10.88
N GLU A 219 -3.10 -11.60 -11.03
CA GLU A 219 -1.64 -11.76 -10.81
C GLU A 219 -0.80 -11.01 -11.86
N ASP A 220 -1.28 -10.93 -13.11
CA ASP A 220 -0.65 -10.14 -14.17
C ASP A 220 -0.58 -8.64 -13.80
N LYS A 221 -1.58 -8.13 -13.09
CA LYS A 221 -1.62 -6.75 -12.60
C LYS A 221 -0.70 -6.54 -11.40
N LYS A 222 -0.57 -7.51 -10.49
CA LYS A 222 0.42 -7.45 -9.40
C LYS A 222 1.83 -7.39 -9.96
N ASN A 223 2.16 -8.32 -10.86
CA ASN A 223 3.47 -8.38 -11.52
C ASN A 223 3.74 -7.12 -12.36
N GLY A 224 2.75 -6.63 -13.10
CA GLY A 224 2.86 -5.40 -13.90
C GLY A 224 3.10 -4.14 -13.08
N LEU A 225 2.56 -4.04 -11.85
CA LEU A 225 2.79 -2.92 -10.95
C LEU A 225 4.13 -3.04 -10.20
N ASN A 226 4.46 -4.25 -9.70
CA ASN A 226 5.76 -4.51 -9.06
C ASN A 226 6.93 -4.27 -10.03
N ASN A 227 6.79 -4.64 -11.31
CA ASN A 227 7.78 -4.35 -12.36
C ASN A 227 7.96 -2.83 -12.56
N ARG A 228 6.86 -2.07 -12.70
CA ARG A 228 6.93 -0.59 -12.81
C ARG A 228 7.61 0.05 -11.60
N LEU A 229 7.23 -0.35 -10.39
CA LEU A 229 7.90 0.11 -9.16
C LEU A 229 9.40 -0.23 -9.16
N SER A 230 9.78 -1.40 -9.66
CA SER A 230 11.20 -1.79 -9.78
C SER A 230 12.01 -0.95 -10.77
N LYS A 231 11.36 -0.21 -11.69
CA LYS A 231 12.01 0.66 -12.69
C LYS A 231 11.89 2.16 -12.37
N LEU A 232 11.19 2.55 -11.31
CA LEU A 232 10.93 3.96 -10.93
C LEU A 232 12.19 4.84 -10.84
N PHE A 233 13.33 4.27 -10.42
CA PHE A 233 14.62 4.96 -10.33
C PHE A 233 15.69 4.32 -11.23
N SER A 234 15.26 3.70 -12.34
CA SER A 234 16.16 3.17 -13.37
C SER A 234 16.70 4.28 -14.29
N ASN A 235 17.59 3.91 -15.22
CA ASN A 235 17.98 4.82 -16.31
C ASN A 235 16.85 4.89 -17.34
N ASP A 236 16.02 5.91 -17.26
CA ASP A 236 14.85 6.10 -18.12
C ASP A 236 14.91 7.42 -18.90
N PRO A 237 15.72 7.51 -19.96
CA PRO A 237 15.84 8.73 -20.76
C PRO A 237 14.55 9.10 -21.51
N GLU A 238 13.66 8.12 -21.72
CA GLU A 238 12.37 8.32 -22.40
C GLU A 238 11.22 8.73 -21.45
N LYS A 239 11.46 8.77 -20.13
CA LYS A 239 10.48 9.12 -19.09
C LYS A 239 9.23 8.23 -19.12
N LYS A 240 9.41 6.92 -19.36
CA LYS A 240 8.36 5.87 -19.33
C LYS A 240 7.95 5.43 -17.92
N TYR A 241 8.77 5.72 -16.90
CA TYR A 241 8.64 5.23 -15.52
C TYR A 241 8.63 6.38 -14.50
N THR A 242 7.94 7.49 -14.82
CA THR A 242 7.78 8.63 -13.91
C THR A 242 6.98 8.27 -12.65
N GLU A 243 7.21 9.02 -11.56
CA GLU A 243 6.50 8.80 -10.29
C GLU A 243 5.01 9.11 -10.43
N GLU A 244 4.64 10.11 -11.22
CA GLU A 244 3.25 10.45 -11.53
C GLU A 244 2.57 9.31 -12.30
N GLU A 245 3.17 8.79 -13.38
CA GLU A 245 2.56 7.68 -14.10
C GLU A 245 2.48 6.42 -13.24
N LEU A 246 3.46 6.16 -12.36
CA LEU A 246 3.34 5.07 -11.39
C LEU A 246 2.15 5.26 -10.45
N ILE A 247 1.96 6.46 -9.86
CA ILE A 247 0.84 6.75 -8.96
C ILE A 247 -0.50 6.53 -9.69
N TRP A 248 -0.64 7.04 -10.92
CA TRP A 248 -1.83 6.83 -11.74
C TRP A 248 -2.07 5.35 -12.03
N GLN A 249 -1.05 4.61 -12.48
CA GLN A 249 -1.15 3.17 -12.78
C GLN A 249 -1.55 2.36 -11.54
N ILE A 250 -1.01 2.68 -10.35
CA ILE A 250 -1.36 2.03 -9.09
C ILE A 250 -2.85 2.29 -8.76
N TYR A 251 -3.27 3.56 -8.76
CA TYR A 251 -4.65 3.93 -8.41
C TYR A 251 -5.68 3.35 -9.40
N GLU A 252 -5.49 3.57 -10.71
CA GLU A 252 -6.42 3.12 -11.75
C GLU A 252 -6.38 1.62 -12.03
N THR A 253 -5.39 0.89 -11.51
CA THR A 253 -5.43 -0.58 -11.49
C THR A 253 -6.17 -1.09 -10.24
N ILE A 254 -5.87 -0.56 -9.06
CA ILE A 254 -6.47 -1.03 -7.79
C ILE A 254 -7.95 -0.66 -7.70
N ARG A 255 -8.35 0.54 -8.15
CA ARG A 255 -9.75 1.01 -8.12
C ARG A 255 -10.72 0.01 -8.78
N PRO A 256 -10.59 -0.37 -10.07
CA PRO A 256 -11.50 -1.34 -10.68
C PRO A 256 -11.23 -2.79 -10.29
N LYS A 257 -9.95 -3.22 -10.12
CA LYS A 257 -9.61 -4.65 -9.95
C LYS A 257 -9.58 -5.13 -8.50
N GLY A 258 -9.38 -4.23 -7.54
CA GLY A 258 -9.51 -4.49 -6.11
C GLY A 258 -10.83 -3.94 -5.58
N PHE A 259 -10.98 -2.62 -5.57
CA PHE A 259 -12.07 -1.94 -4.87
C PHE A 259 -13.46 -2.21 -5.45
N GLU A 260 -13.71 -1.89 -6.72
CA GLU A 260 -15.03 -2.07 -7.35
C GLU A 260 -15.39 -3.55 -7.52
N ALA A 261 -14.40 -4.39 -7.86
CA ALA A 261 -14.55 -5.84 -7.91
C ALA A 261 -15.02 -6.41 -6.55
N LYS A 262 -14.36 -5.99 -5.45
CA LYS A 262 -14.71 -6.41 -4.09
C LYS A 262 -16.09 -5.93 -3.69
N VAL A 263 -16.40 -4.65 -3.91
CA VAL A 263 -17.73 -4.08 -3.65
C VAL A 263 -18.83 -4.89 -4.37
N ASN A 264 -18.61 -5.24 -5.64
CA ASN A 264 -19.59 -5.99 -6.42
C ASN A 264 -19.81 -7.45 -5.97
N LYS A 265 -18.88 -8.06 -5.22
CA LYS A 265 -19.09 -9.39 -4.61
C LYS A 265 -20.15 -9.38 -3.51
N TYR A 266 -20.48 -8.22 -2.94
CA TYR A 266 -21.55 -8.07 -1.95
C TYR A 266 -22.95 -8.00 -2.59
N GLY A 267 -23.24 -8.91 -3.53
CA GLY A 267 -24.46 -8.94 -4.37
C GLY A 267 -25.80 -9.11 -3.63
N ILE A 268 -25.82 -9.20 -2.30
CA ILE A 268 -27.04 -9.04 -1.50
C ILE A 268 -27.52 -7.57 -1.45
N ILE A 269 -26.61 -6.62 -1.64
CA ILE A 269 -26.92 -5.19 -1.79
C ILE A 269 -27.29 -4.95 -3.26
N PRO A 270 -28.44 -4.30 -3.58
CA PRO A 270 -28.80 -3.91 -4.94
C PRO A 270 -27.72 -3.09 -5.63
N GLN A 271 -27.61 -3.19 -6.96
CA GLN A 271 -26.51 -2.57 -7.71
C GLN A 271 -26.45 -1.06 -7.53
N GLU A 272 -27.60 -0.38 -7.62
CA GLU A 272 -27.72 1.08 -7.48
C GLU A 272 -27.22 1.54 -6.10
N LYS A 273 -27.42 0.71 -5.07
CA LYS A 273 -26.92 0.96 -3.71
C LYS A 273 -25.42 0.75 -3.58
N ARG A 274 -24.82 -0.20 -4.31
CA ARG A 274 -23.36 -0.37 -4.36
C ARG A 274 -22.70 0.81 -5.08
N GLU A 275 -23.30 1.27 -6.19
CA GLU A 275 -22.89 2.46 -6.91
C GLU A 275 -23.02 3.74 -6.07
N GLU A 276 -24.09 3.86 -5.27
CA GLU A 276 -24.26 4.95 -4.30
C GLU A 276 -23.12 5.00 -3.26
N PHE A 277 -22.67 3.85 -2.74
CA PHE A 277 -21.51 3.79 -1.85
C PHE A 277 -20.21 4.21 -2.55
N ILE A 278 -19.96 3.74 -3.78
CA ILE A 278 -18.79 4.13 -4.57
C ILE A 278 -18.80 5.64 -4.81
N LYS A 279 -19.91 6.20 -5.29
CA LYS A 279 -20.03 7.64 -5.55
C LYS A 279 -19.86 8.49 -4.27
N LYS A 280 -20.46 8.08 -3.15
CA LYS A 280 -20.31 8.78 -1.86
C LYS A 280 -18.90 8.69 -1.27
N SER A 281 -18.11 7.70 -1.66
CA SER A 281 -16.72 7.59 -1.23
C SER A 281 -15.79 8.62 -1.90
N GLY A 282 -16.16 9.22 -3.03
CA GLY A 282 -15.28 10.12 -3.79
C GLY A 282 -14.00 9.43 -4.29
N ILE A 283 -14.11 8.13 -4.61
CA ILE A 283 -13.05 7.30 -5.20
C ILE A 283 -13.32 7.26 -6.71
N ASP A 284 -13.25 8.44 -7.32
CA ASP A 284 -13.55 8.64 -8.73
C ASP A 284 -12.34 8.31 -9.62
N ALA A 285 -12.60 7.99 -10.89
CA ALA A 285 -11.56 7.66 -11.87
C ALA A 285 -10.70 8.89 -12.22
N ILE A 286 -9.39 8.70 -12.31
CA ILE A 286 -8.48 9.71 -12.86
C ILE A 286 -8.42 9.50 -14.39
N GLN A 287 -8.90 10.50 -15.14
CA GLN A 287 -8.92 10.46 -16.60
C GLN A 287 -7.52 10.20 -17.19
N ALA A 288 -7.45 9.46 -18.31
CA ALA A 288 -6.19 8.97 -18.87
C ALA A 288 -5.28 10.06 -19.46
N ASP A 289 -5.85 11.21 -19.86
CA ASP A 289 -5.13 12.42 -20.24
C ASP A 289 -4.39 13.06 -19.04
N LYS A 290 -4.82 12.76 -17.81
CA LYS A 290 -4.19 13.24 -16.57
C LYS A 290 -3.18 12.26 -15.97
N LYS A 291 -2.75 11.23 -16.72
CA LYS A 291 -1.86 10.18 -16.22
C LYS A 291 -0.54 10.66 -15.61
N THR A 292 -0.05 11.84 -16.00
CA THR A 292 1.17 12.48 -15.46
C THR A 292 0.93 13.85 -14.85
N THR A 293 -0.33 14.29 -14.73
CA THR A 293 -0.71 15.65 -14.31
C THR A 293 -1.83 15.68 -13.26
N HIS A 294 -2.13 14.52 -12.66
CA HIS A 294 -3.17 14.36 -11.64
C HIS A 294 -2.87 15.01 -10.28
N GLY A 295 -1.63 15.49 -10.06
CA GLY A 295 -1.25 16.27 -8.87
C GLY A 295 -1.34 15.51 -7.53
N LEU A 296 -1.18 14.17 -7.55
CA LEU A 296 -1.12 13.35 -6.34
C LEU A 296 0.32 12.97 -6.04
N ASN A 297 0.67 12.91 -4.76
CA ASN A 297 1.91 12.31 -4.26
C ASN A 297 1.65 10.93 -3.60
N VAL A 298 2.73 10.27 -3.16
CA VAL A 298 2.67 8.95 -2.52
C VAL A 298 1.77 8.88 -1.27
N ASP A 299 1.73 9.96 -0.48
CA ASP A 299 0.95 10.00 0.76
C ASP A 299 -0.55 10.17 0.47
N GLN A 300 -0.91 11.02 -0.51
CA GLN A 300 -2.28 11.15 -1.01
C GLN A 300 -2.78 9.90 -1.73
N LEU A 301 -1.88 9.16 -2.40
CA LEU A 301 -2.18 7.83 -2.94
C LEU A 301 -2.50 6.84 -1.80
N GLN A 302 -1.71 6.83 -0.72
CA GLN A 302 -1.96 5.99 0.45
C GLN A 302 -3.31 6.32 1.10
N GLU A 303 -3.64 7.60 1.27
CA GLU A 303 -4.96 8.04 1.76
C GLU A 303 -6.10 7.52 0.87
N LYS A 304 -5.97 7.63 -0.46
CA LYS A 304 -6.95 7.11 -1.42
C LYS A 304 -7.13 5.60 -1.33
N ILE A 305 -6.06 4.81 -1.18
CA ILE A 305 -6.15 3.36 -1.01
C ILE A 305 -6.75 2.99 0.36
N ASN A 306 -6.41 3.70 1.44
CA ASN A 306 -7.05 3.50 2.75
C ASN A 306 -8.55 3.77 2.69
N LYS A 307 -8.99 4.81 1.97
CA LYS A 307 -10.40 5.12 1.76
C LYS A 307 -11.16 4.01 1.02
N MET A 308 -10.49 3.29 0.11
CA MET A 308 -11.04 2.07 -0.52
C MET A 308 -11.28 0.98 0.54
N VAL A 309 -10.31 0.73 1.44
CA VAL A 309 -10.45 -0.25 2.53
C VAL A 309 -11.65 0.08 3.42
N GLU A 310 -11.73 1.33 3.90
CA GLU A 310 -12.82 1.81 4.77
C GLU A 310 -14.20 1.66 4.08
N THR A 311 -14.27 2.03 2.80
CA THR A 311 -15.52 1.92 2.01
C THR A 311 -15.92 0.47 1.80
N ILE A 312 -14.98 -0.44 1.53
CA ILE A 312 -15.26 -1.88 1.44
C ILE A 312 -15.80 -2.41 2.77
N ILE A 313 -15.19 -2.06 3.90
CA ILE A 313 -15.66 -2.50 5.23
C ILE A 313 -17.08 -2.01 5.50
N LEU A 314 -17.40 -0.76 5.14
CA LEU A 314 -18.76 -0.21 5.27
C LEU A 314 -19.79 -1.00 4.43
N VAL A 315 -19.47 -1.27 3.15
CA VAL A 315 -20.33 -2.07 2.26
C VAL A 315 -20.47 -3.50 2.77
N ALA A 316 -19.37 -4.12 3.21
CA ALA A 316 -19.35 -5.48 3.75
C ALA A 316 -20.21 -5.57 5.02
N LYS A 317 -20.12 -4.61 5.95
CA LYS A 317 -20.98 -4.57 7.14
C LYS A 317 -22.45 -4.45 6.76
N LYS A 318 -22.79 -3.59 5.79
CA LYS A 318 -24.17 -3.49 5.29
C LYS A 318 -24.66 -4.80 4.63
N ALA A 319 -23.78 -5.53 3.95
CA ALA A 319 -24.08 -6.83 3.39
C ALA A 319 -24.30 -7.89 4.49
N ALA A 320 -23.51 -7.86 5.56
CA ALA A 320 -23.68 -8.71 6.72
C ALA A 320 -25.02 -8.45 7.43
N ASP A 321 -25.40 -7.18 7.63
CA ASP A 321 -26.69 -6.79 8.21
C ASP A 321 -27.86 -7.35 7.41
N LEU A 322 -27.82 -7.20 6.07
CA LEU A 322 -28.86 -7.74 5.18
C LEU A 322 -28.90 -9.28 5.19
N ASN A 323 -27.78 -9.97 5.41
CA ASN A 323 -27.79 -11.43 5.59
C ASN A 323 -28.40 -11.82 6.95
N ALA A 324 -28.11 -11.07 8.02
CA ALA A 324 -28.71 -11.29 9.33
C ALA A 324 -30.23 -11.04 9.29
N ASP A 325 -30.68 -10.03 8.54
CA ASP A 325 -32.10 -9.76 8.35
C ASP A 325 -32.84 -10.82 7.51
N LYS A 326 -32.14 -11.72 6.80
CA LYS A 326 -32.75 -12.88 6.12
C LYS A 326 -33.07 -14.07 7.05
N ILE A 327 -32.77 -13.96 8.35
CA ILE A 327 -33.16 -14.97 9.36
C ILE A 327 -34.68 -14.92 9.54
N LEU A 328 -35.37 -15.99 9.10
CA LEU A 328 -36.83 -16.16 9.12
C LEU A 328 -37.61 -15.02 8.46
N ASP A 329 -37.06 -14.46 7.39
CA ASP A 329 -37.76 -13.54 6.50
C ASP A 329 -39.04 -14.19 5.95
N GLY A 330 -40.17 -13.48 6.03
CA GLY A 330 -41.49 -14.01 5.65
C GLY A 330 -42.24 -14.84 6.72
N MET A 331 -42.00 -14.64 8.02
CA MET A 331 -42.77 -15.25 9.12
C MET A 331 -43.32 -14.22 10.12
N ASP A 332 -44.46 -14.52 10.74
CA ASP A 332 -45.20 -13.63 11.67
C ASP A 332 -44.39 -13.09 12.86
N LYS A 333 -43.32 -13.80 13.26
CA LYS A 333 -42.41 -13.40 14.33
C LYS A 333 -40.96 -13.70 13.95
N LYS A 334 -40.20 -12.64 13.69
CA LYS A 334 -38.75 -12.64 13.45
C LYS A 334 -38.00 -12.79 14.80
N PRO A 335 -36.86 -13.51 14.87
CA PRO A 335 -36.10 -13.66 16.11
C PRO A 335 -35.21 -12.42 16.34
N THR A 336 -35.81 -11.33 16.81
CA THR A 336 -35.16 -10.01 16.93
C THR A 336 -33.91 -10.04 17.81
N GLU A 337 -33.94 -10.72 18.96
CA GLU A 337 -32.79 -10.77 19.89
C GLU A 337 -31.57 -11.46 19.27
N LEU A 338 -31.80 -12.54 18.50
CA LEU A 338 -30.74 -13.22 17.75
C LEU A 338 -30.15 -12.31 16.67
N ILE A 339 -30.99 -11.54 15.97
CA ILE A 339 -30.55 -10.62 14.91
C ILE A 339 -29.75 -9.45 15.48
N GLU A 340 -30.20 -8.84 16.58
CA GLU A 340 -29.48 -7.78 17.29
C GLU A 340 -28.12 -8.27 17.80
N LYS A 341 -28.07 -9.48 18.35
CA LYS A 341 -26.83 -10.13 18.78
C LYS A 341 -25.85 -10.34 17.63
N ILE A 342 -26.33 -10.82 16.48
CA ILE A 342 -25.53 -10.97 15.27
C ILE A 342 -25.01 -9.61 14.79
N LYS A 343 -25.86 -8.57 14.77
CA LYS A 343 -25.47 -7.20 14.43
C LYS A 343 -24.40 -6.64 15.37
N SER A 344 -24.44 -6.99 16.65
CA SER A 344 -23.37 -6.62 17.61
C SER A 344 -21.99 -7.20 17.25
N PHE A 345 -21.93 -8.37 16.60
CA PHE A 345 -20.67 -8.95 16.11
C PHE A 345 -20.20 -8.25 14.82
N ILE A 346 -21.12 -7.92 13.90
CA ILE A 346 -20.83 -7.16 12.67
C ILE A 346 -20.17 -5.81 13.01
N MET A 347 -20.67 -5.10 14.02
CA MET A 347 -20.12 -3.80 14.40
C MET A 347 -18.64 -3.88 14.85
N LYS A 348 -18.27 -4.95 15.57
CA LYS A 348 -16.93 -5.13 16.17
C LYS A 348 -15.82 -5.41 15.15
N ALA A 349 -16.14 -5.91 13.96
CA ALA A 349 -15.15 -6.19 12.93
C ALA A 349 -14.46 -4.92 12.42
N THR A 350 -13.16 -4.99 12.16
CA THR A 350 -12.31 -3.86 11.78
C THR A 350 -11.61 -4.05 10.44
N THR A 351 -11.56 -5.27 9.92
CA THR A 351 -10.92 -5.63 8.65
C THR A 351 -11.91 -6.23 7.66
N ILE A 352 -11.54 -6.24 6.38
CA ILE A 352 -12.35 -6.85 5.30
C ILE A 352 -12.57 -8.35 5.57
N THR A 353 -11.50 -9.08 5.93
CA THR A 353 -11.54 -10.52 6.21
C THR A 353 -12.47 -10.87 7.37
N GLU A 354 -12.41 -10.14 8.48
CA GLU A 354 -13.30 -10.37 9.63
C GLU A 354 -14.78 -10.22 9.24
N VAL A 355 -15.11 -9.23 8.39
CA VAL A 355 -16.49 -9.04 7.94
C VAL A 355 -16.92 -10.14 6.95
N ASP A 356 -16.04 -10.58 6.05
CA ASP A 356 -16.31 -11.70 5.14
C ASP A 356 -16.56 -13.01 5.90
N ASP A 357 -15.74 -13.32 6.91
CA ASP A 357 -15.91 -14.48 7.79
C ASP A 357 -17.23 -14.42 8.56
N ILE A 358 -17.60 -13.23 9.06
CA ILE A 358 -18.90 -12.98 9.69
C ILE A 358 -20.03 -13.21 8.68
N ILE A 359 -19.94 -12.73 7.44
CA ILE A 359 -20.94 -12.97 6.38
C ILE A 359 -21.10 -14.47 6.12
N ALA A 360 -20.01 -15.23 6.05
CA ALA A 360 -20.06 -16.68 5.86
C ALA A 360 -20.78 -17.37 7.04
N LYS A 361 -20.39 -17.06 8.28
CA LYS A 361 -21.02 -17.62 9.49
C LYS A 361 -22.50 -17.25 9.61
N ILE A 362 -22.89 -16.02 9.25
CA ILE A 362 -24.30 -15.59 9.23
C ILE A 362 -25.11 -16.41 8.23
N LYS A 363 -24.58 -16.66 7.02
CA LYS A 363 -25.27 -17.51 6.02
C LYS A 363 -25.52 -18.93 6.55
N GLU A 364 -24.56 -19.52 7.26
CA GLU A 364 -24.77 -20.82 7.92
C GLU A 364 -25.84 -20.76 9.01
N VAL A 365 -25.85 -19.72 9.84
CA VAL A 365 -26.88 -19.49 10.87
C VAL A 365 -28.27 -19.36 10.24
N VAL A 366 -28.41 -18.58 9.16
CA VAL A 366 -29.66 -18.45 8.38
C VAL A 366 -30.16 -19.82 7.92
N THR A 367 -29.28 -20.64 7.35
CA THR A 367 -29.61 -21.99 6.87
C THR A 367 -30.03 -22.90 8.02
N LYS A 368 -29.27 -22.95 9.13
CA LYS A 368 -29.60 -23.78 10.31
C LYS A 368 -30.94 -23.38 10.93
N VAL A 369 -31.22 -22.09 11.06
CA VAL A 369 -32.50 -21.60 11.59
C VAL A 369 -33.66 -21.99 10.66
N LYS A 370 -33.50 -21.85 9.33
CA LYS A 370 -34.52 -22.28 8.36
C LYS A 370 -34.77 -23.80 8.42
N ASP A 371 -33.71 -24.61 8.51
CA ASP A 371 -33.81 -26.06 8.68
C ASP A 371 -34.59 -26.46 9.94
N ILE A 372 -34.28 -25.85 11.08
CA ILE A 372 -34.92 -26.19 12.36
C ILE A 372 -36.42 -25.88 12.31
N ILE A 373 -36.81 -24.72 11.74
CA ILE A 373 -38.22 -24.35 11.64
C ILE A 373 -38.96 -25.16 10.57
N LYS A 374 -38.33 -25.50 9.43
CA LYS A 374 -38.95 -26.34 8.40
C LYS A 374 -39.31 -27.75 8.91
N ASN A 375 -38.52 -28.28 9.85
CA ASN A 375 -38.71 -29.62 10.42
C ASN A 375 -39.37 -29.60 11.81
N ALA A 376 -40.06 -28.50 12.16
CA ALA A 376 -40.59 -28.28 13.51
C ALA A 376 -41.80 -29.15 13.89
N ASN A 377 -42.55 -29.66 12.91
CA ASN A 377 -43.68 -30.58 13.06
C ASN A 377 -44.64 -30.20 14.22
N GLY A 378 -45.20 -28.98 14.17
CA GLY A 378 -46.16 -28.47 15.16
C GLY A 378 -45.52 -27.86 16.42
N LYS A 379 -44.18 -27.72 16.46
CA LYS A 379 -43.41 -27.16 17.59
C LYS A 379 -42.80 -25.79 17.25
N GLU A 380 -43.25 -25.15 16.16
CA GLU A 380 -42.67 -23.95 15.56
C GLU A 380 -42.54 -22.82 16.58
N ALA A 381 -43.60 -22.51 17.33
CA ALA A 381 -43.60 -21.44 18.33
C ALA A 381 -42.55 -21.67 19.44
N LYS A 382 -42.38 -22.92 19.87
CA LYS A 382 -41.41 -23.29 20.92
C LYS A 382 -39.97 -23.22 20.40
N LEU A 383 -39.72 -23.67 19.17
CA LEU A 383 -38.40 -23.58 18.54
C LEU A 383 -38.03 -22.14 18.19
N LYS A 384 -38.96 -21.34 17.66
CA LYS A 384 -38.78 -19.89 17.42
C LYS A 384 -38.36 -19.17 18.70
N LYS A 385 -39.03 -19.44 19.84
CA LYS A 385 -38.63 -18.87 21.14
C LYS A 385 -37.21 -19.31 21.55
N LYS A 386 -36.91 -20.61 21.51
CA LYS A 386 -35.55 -21.11 21.82
C LYS A 386 -34.44 -20.48 20.96
N ILE A 387 -34.73 -20.21 19.68
CA ILE A 387 -33.80 -19.60 18.72
C ILE A 387 -33.61 -18.10 19.00
N ASN A 388 -34.67 -17.38 19.37
CA ASN A 388 -34.60 -15.98 19.76
C ASN A 388 -33.78 -15.79 21.04
N ASP A 389 -34.11 -16.56 22.08
CA ASP A 389 -33.58 -16.42 23.44
C ASP A 389 -32.14 -17.02 23.60
N LEU A 390 -31.43 -17.26 22.50
CA LEU A 390 -30.11 -17.92 22.48
C LEU A 390 -29.03 -17.12 23.22
N LYS A 391 -28.40 -17.73 24.21
CA LYS A 391 -27.21 -17.18 24.89
C LYS A 391 -25.94 -17.68 24.21
N ALA A 392 -25.15 -16.74 23.71
CA ALA A 392 -23.90 -16.96 23.00
C ALA A 392 -23.11 -15.66 22.90
N ASP A 393 -21.79 -15.75 23.00
CA ASP A 393 -20.82 -14.64 22.93
C ASP A 393 -20.08 -14.61 21.58
N SER A 394 -20.36 -15.57 20.69
CA SER A 394 -19.83 -15.61 19.31
C SER A 394 -20.80 -16.28 18.33
N LEU A 395 -20.57 -16.07 17.02
CA LEU A 395 -21.31 -16.75 15.95
C LEU A 395 -21.11 -18.29 15.97
N ASP A 396 -19.95 -18.76 16.38
CA ASP A 396 -19.65 -20.20 16.47
C ASP A 396 -20.38 -20.87 17.64
N GLN A 397 -20.58 -20.13 18.74
CA GLN A 397 -21.47 -20.56 19.83
C GLN A 397 -22.94 -20.57 19.38
N ILE A 398 -23.41 -19.54 18.66
CA ILE A 398 -24.76 -19.55 18.06
C ILE A 398 -24.97 -20.80 17.18
N LYS A 399 -24.01 -21.10 16.31
CA LYS A 399 -24.02 -22.31 15.46
C LYS A 399 -24.12 -23.59 16.30
N THR A 400 -23.33 -23.70 17.37
CA THR A 400 -23.31 -24.85 18.29
C THR A 400 -24.65 -25.02 19.03
N GLU A 401 -25.24 -23.94 19.54
CA GLU A 401 -26.55 -24.01 20.21
C GLU A 401 -27.69 -24.34 19.23
N LEU A 402 -27.63 -23.84 17.98
CA LEU A 402 -28.59 -24.24 16.94
C LEU A 402 -28.51 -25.74 16.62
N ASP A 403 -27.31 -26.33 16.61
CA ASP A 403 -27.15 -27.77 16.42
C ASP A 403 -27.72 -28.58 17.60
N LYS A 404 -27.59 -28.10 18.83
CA LYS A 404 -28.28 -28.69 20.00
C LYS A 404 -29.80 -28.61 19.85
N ILE A 405 -30.34 -27.46 19.47
CA ILE A 405 -31.79 -27.29 19.22
C ILE A 405 -32.27 -28.25 18.12
N LYS A 406 -31.51 -28.40 17.03
CA LYS A 406 -31.83 -29.34 15.93
C LYS A 406 -31.85 -30.78 16.45
N ALA A 407 -30.85 -31.20 17.22
CA ALA A 407 -30.78 -32.54 17.80
C ALA A 407 -31.89 -32.83 18.83
N GLU A 408 -32.30 -31.84 19.64
CA GLU A 408 -33.46 -31.95 20.53
C GLU A 408 -34.78 -32.11 19.76
N SER A 409 -34.94 -31.42 18.62
CA SER A 409 -36.18 -31.51 17.83
C SER A 409 -36.38 -32.88 17.19
N THR A 410 -35.29 -33.55 16.79
CA THR A 410 -35.33 -34.89 16.17
C THR A 410 -35.41 -36.02 17.20
N LYS A 411 -34.73 -35.92 18.35
CA LYS A 411 -34.79 -36.91 19.45
C LYS A 411 -36.17 -37.11 20.09
N LYS A 412 -37.18 -36.31 19.72
CA LYS A 412 -38.58 -36.48 20.13
C LYS A 412 -39.50 -36.99 19.02
N MET A 413 -38.92 -37.64 18.01
CA MET A 413 -39.64 -38.37 16.94
C MET A 413 -39.31 -39.87 16.91
N SER A 414 -38.33 -40.28 17.72
CA SER A 414 -37.94 -41.67 18.06
C SER A 414 -38.34 -41.95 19.51
#